data_AF-D8M178-F1
#
_entry.id   AF-D8M178-F1
#
_cell.length_a   1.000
_cell.length_b   1.000
_cell.length_c   1.000
_cell.angle_alpha   90.00
_cell.angle_beta   90.00
_cell.angle_gamma   90.00
#
_symmetry.space_group_name_H-M   'P 1'
#
loop_
_entity.id
_entity.type
_entity.pdbx_description
1 polymer ?
#
loop_
_entity_poly.entity_id
_entity_poly.type
_entity_poly.pdbx_seq_one_letter_code
_entity_poly.pdbx_strand_id
1 'polypeptide(L)'
;MERPDFVAFTGDMVTGYNWDGTQGWFERQWKVFTKVVTENKIPYAYTLGNHDVEADLSREQIVRLDQTNPLSLTELGPEGPHNSTNYVIPVFSSTNASKVAMNLWFFDSGNRGCNGERMDMFGCIERDVVEWYKRRSDELEVEQGGRVPAMAFFHIPPQEFMDGWNVKSEMSEVRLQVTSCSGVNTGIVDAFLEKGNVVALFVGHDHPNDFSVDYRGLYMAYGRKSGYGGYGIPSHIRKGARVLRIQENPFSFDTYIAGENLKREWLVDMHWTNGTQYYCNAGFCVLTNRFLGKSQKKVSKKGKGKKVIDTMAKKEWYDVRAPNQFLVRDVCKTLVSRTSGLKIASEGLKGRIFEANLGDLSKNEEQGYRKIKLRVEDVQGDKCITLFYGMDITRDKLGSLIKKWKTLIECNVEVSTTDGYKLRLFCIAFTRKQDNQNKKTCYAQASQIHRIRAKMVEIITDEVSKCDLATLVPKLYMESIGARIQKECNKIYPLENTLIRKVKMIKSPKIDTVKLMEQHADVVKKEEEGVKVEETVAPMAGSGGRL
;
A
#
# COMPACT_ATOMS: atom_id res chain seq x y z
N MET A 1 8.14 -32.46 4.02
CA MET A 1 9.09 -31.76 4.90
C MET A 1 10.01 -30.95 4.01
N GLU A 2 10.23 -29.67 4.32
CA GLU A 2 11.13 -28.81 3.53
C GLU A 2 12.60 -29.25 3.71
N ARG A 3 13.44 -29.03 2.70
CA ARG A 3 14.88 -29.32 2.71
C ARG A 3 15.64 -28.08 2.24
N PRO A 4 15.81 -27.06 3.09
CA PRO A 4 16.50 -25.84 2.69
C PRO A 4 18.01 -26.08 2.63
N ASP A 5 18.67 -25.41 1.67
CA ASP A 5 20.14 -25.40 1.58
C ASP A 5 20.78 -24.46 2.63
N PHE A 6 19.99 -23.53 3.17
CA PHE A 6 20.43 -22.52 4.13
C PHE A 6 19.26 -22.01 4.98
N VAL A 7 19.53 -21.62 6.24
CA VAL A 7 18.54 -21.00 7.14
C VAL A 7 19.01 -19.62 7.59
N ALA A 8 18.17 -18.59 7.40
CA ALA A 8 18.37 -17.26 7.95
C ALA A 8 17.47 -17.04 9.17
N PHE A 9 18.05 -16.83 10.34
CA PHE A 9 17.30 -16.51 11.56
C PHE A 9 17.23 -14.99 11.76
N THR A 10 16.01 -14.46 11.94
CA THR A 10 15.74 -13.02 12.02
C THR A 10 15.71 -12.46 13.46
N GLY A 11 16.36 -13.13 14.42
CA GLY A 11 16.49 -12.68 15.82
C GLY A 11 15.40 -13.15 16.79
N ASP A 12 15.62 -12.88 18.07
CA ASP A 12 14.85 -13.38 19.23
C ASP A 12 14.82 -14.91 19.30
N MET A 13 15.99 -15.52 19.18
CA MET A 13 16.12 -16.97 19.27
C MET A 13 16.06 -17.44 20.73
N VAL A 14 16.58 -16.63 21.66
CA VAL A 14 16.57 -16.91 23.10
C VAL A 14 16.20 -15.64 23.86
N THR A 15 15.00 -15.60 24.45
CA THR A 15 14.59 -14.50 25.35
C THR A 15 15.04 -14.76 26.79
N GLY A 16 15.39 -13.69 27.49
CA GLY A 16 15.77 -13.73 28.91
C GLY A 16 14.59 -13.84 29.88
N TYR A 17 13.34 -13.91 29.41
CA TYR A 17 12.16 -14.00 30.30
C TYR A 17 12.15 -15.21 31.25
N ASN A 18 12.85 -16.28 30.91
CA ASN A 18 13.00 -17.48 31.74
C ASN A 18 14.39 -17.61 32.36
N TRP A 19 15.20 -16.55 32.32
CA TRP A 19 16.53 -16.58 32.91
C TRP A 19 16.43 -16.64 34.43
N ASP A 20 17.12 -17.62 35.01
CA ASP A 20 17.16 -17.88 36.46
C ASP A 20 18.30 -17.13 37.18
N GLY A 21 18.99 -16.22 36.48
CA GLY A 21 20.15 -15.49 37.01
C GLY A 21 21.46 -16.28 37.01
N THR A 22 21.46 -17.53 36.54
CA THR A 22 22.68 -18.36 36.52
C THR A 22 23.57 -18.05 35.32
N GLN A 23 24.89 -18.08 35.52
CA GLN A 23 25.86 -17.96 34.44
C GLN A 23 25.84 -19.20 33.53
N GLY A 24 26.09 -18.99 32.24
CA GLY A 24 26.01 -19.99 31.18
C GLY A 24 24.57 -20.39 30.83
N TRP A 25 23.55 -19.68 31.30
CA TRP A 25 22.16 -20.02 31.01
C TRP A 25 21.86 -19.82 29.52
N PHE A 26 22.27 -18.69 28.96
CA PHE A 26 22.06 -18.40 27.54
C PHE A 26 22.74 -19.44 26.66
N GLU A 27 23.99 -19.81 26.98
CA GLU A 27 24.73 -20.83 26.22
C GLU A 27 23.98 -22.18 26.19
N ARG A 28 23.40 -22.60 27.32
CA ARG A 28 22.60 -23.83 27.39
C ARG A 28 21.39 -23.75 26.47
N GLN A 29 20.66 -22.63 26.45
CA GLN A 29 19.50 -22.45 25.55
C GLN A 29 19.92 -22.35 24.08
N TRP A 30 21.02 -21.65 23.79
CA TRP A 30 21.56 -21.52 22.44
C TRP A 30 21.93 -22.88 21.84
N LYS A 31 22.55 -23.76 22.62
CA LYS A 31 22.86 -25.13 22.22
C LYS A 31 21.61 -25.97 21.95
N VAL A 32 20.51 -25.75 22.69
CA VAL A 32 19.23 -26.43 22.43
C VAL A 32 18.62 -25.95 21.11
N PHE A 33 18.62 -24.64 20.87
CA PHE A 33 18.14 -24.04 19.63
C PHE A 33 18.95 -24.54 18.41
N THR A 34 20.27 -24.44 18.46
CA THR A 34 21.16 -24.79 17.34
C THR A 34 21.25 -26.30 17.10
N LYS A 35 20.83 -27.14 18.05
CA LYS A 35 20.78 -28.60 17.89
C LYS A 35 20.05 -29.02 16.62
N VAL A 36 18.95 -28.37 16.27
CA VAL A 36 18.13 -28.75 15.11
C VAL A 36 18.89 -28.57 13.79
N VAL A 37 19.59 -27.44 13.62
CA VAL A 37 20.39 -27.18 12.41
C VAL A 37 21.64 -28.05 12.36
N THR A 38 22.25 -28.31 13.52
CA THR A 38 23.40 -29.22 13.66
C THR A 38 23.05 -30.67 13.31
N GLU A 39 21.95 -31.20 13.83
CA GLU A 39 21.51 -32.58 13.54
C GLU A 39 21.10 -32.77 12.08
N ASN A 40 20.49 -31.76 11.47
CA ASN A 40 20.09 -31.79 10.06
C ASN A 40 21.22 -31.40 9.09
N LYS A 41 22.39 -30.98 9.61
CA LYS A 41 23.55 -30.54 8.83
C LYS A 41 23.23 -29.39 7.85
N ILE A 42 22.42 -28.45 8.29
CA ILE A 42 22.00 -27.30 7.47
C ILE A 42 22.81 -26.07 7.90
N PRO A 43 23.56 -25.42 6.99
CA PRO A 43 24.24 -24.17 7.31
C PRO A 43 23.23 -23.06 7.57
N TYR A 44 23.57 -22.15 8.47
CA TYR A 44 22.69 -21.05 8.84
C TYR A 44 23.46 -19.77 9.13
N ALA A 45 22.76 -18.65 9.15
CA ALA A 45 23.26 -17.43 9.74
C ALA A 45 22.14 -16.72 10.51
N TYR A 46 22.52 -15.88 11.45
CA TYR A 46 21.57 -15.23 12.34
C TYR A 46 21.82 -13.72 12.48
N THR A 47 20.75 -12.98 12.73
CA THR A 47 20.82 -11.60 13.21
C THR A 47 20.28 -11.52 14.63
N LEU A 48 20.83 -10.64 15.47
CA LEU A 48 20.35 -10.45 16.83
C LEU A 48 18.99 -9.74 16.86
N GLY A 49 18.13 -10.19 17.77
CA GLY A 49 16.93 -9.49 18.20
C GLY A 49 17.16 -8.63 19.43
N ASN A 50 16.11 -7.91 19.83
CA ASN A 50 16.17 -7.06 21.02
C ASN A 50 16.04 -7.89 22.31
N HIS A 51 15.42 -9.07 22.26
CA HIS A 51 15.27 -9.96 23.42
C HIS A 51 16.47 -10.89 23.63
N ASP A 52 17.35 -11.07 22.63
CA ASP A 52 18.51 -11.96 22.74
C ASP A 52 19.52 -11.53 23.82
N VAL A 53 19.53 -10.26 24.22
CA VAL A 53 20.47 -9.73 25.24
C VAL A 53 19.88 -9.55 26.63
N GLU A 54 18.75 -10.20 26.92
CA GLU A 54 18.08 -10.09 28.21
C GLU A 54 18.65 -11.03 29.29
N ALA A 55 19.59 -11.90 28.95
CA ALA A 55 20.20 -12.87 29.88
C ALA A 55 21.68 -12.52 30.18
N ASP A 56 22.55 -13.54 30.28
CA ASP A 56 23.91 -13.42 30.80
C ASP A 56 25.01 -13.10 29.75
N LEU A 57 24.66 -12.86 28.48
CA LEU A 57 25.63 -12.55 27.41
C LEU A 57 25.33 -11.23 26.68
N SER A 58 26.38 -10.50 26.30
CA SER A 58 26.31 -9.32 25.41
C SER A 58 26.03 -9.72 23.95
N ARG A 59 25.67 -8.73 23.12
CA ARG A 59 25.45 -8.91 21.67
C ARG A 59 26.64 -9.62 20.99
N GLU A 60 27.84 -9.13 21.26
CA GLU A 60 29.09 -9.64 20.69
C GLU A 60 29.43 -11.03 21.23
N GLN A 61 29.19 -11.26 22.53
CA GLN A 61 29.40 -12.58 23.14
C GLN A 61 28.47 -13.64 22.55
N ILE A 62 27.23 -13.28 22.21
CA ILE A 62 26.29 -14.19 21.53
C ILE A 62 26.80 -14.52 20.12
N VAL A 63 27.29 -13.54 19.35
CA VAL A 63 27.88 -13.81 18.03
C VAL A 63 29.10 -14.73 18.15
N ARG A 64 29.99 -14.45 19.11
CA ARG A 64 31.17 -15.30 19.38
C ARG A 64 30.78 -16.72 19.77
N LEU A 65 29.72 -16.89 20.56
CA LEU A 65 29.18 -18.19 20.90
C LEU A 65 28.66 -18.90 19.65
N ASP A 66 27.89 -18.21 18.80
CA ASP A 66 27.34 -18.81 17.58
C ASP A 66 28.44 -19.25 16.60
N GLN A 67 29.52 -18.48 16.49
CA GLN A 67 30.70 -18.82 15.69
C GLN A 67 31.42 -20.10 16.14
N THR A 68 31.13 -20.61 17.33
CA THR A 68 31.65 -21.93 17.75
C THR A 68 30.96 -23.09 17.04
N ASN A 69 29.79 -22.85 16.42
CA ASN A 69 29.10 -23.85 15.62
C ASN A 69 29.69 -23.91 14.20
N PRO A 70 30.21 -25.06 13.74
CA PRO A 70 30.82 -25.17 12.40
C PRO A 70 29.84 -24.97 11.24
N LEU A 71 28.52 -24.99 11.49
CA LEU A 71 27.50 -24.71 10.47
C LEU A 71 27.04 -23.24 10.47
N SER A 72 27.50 -22.44 11.42
CA SER A 72 27.21 -21.01 11.43
C SER A 72 28.08 -20.28 10.43
N LEU A 73 27.45 -19.45 9.60
CA LEU A 73 28.10 -18.48 8.72
C LEU A 73 27.99 -17.06 9.28
N THR A 74 27.62 -16.90 10.55
CA THR A 74 27.49 -15.60 11.20
C THR A 74 28.85 -14.96 11.42
N GLU A 75 28.99 -13.71 11.01
CA GLU A 75 30.20 -12.93 11.25
C GLU A 75 29.93 -11.75 12.20
N LEU A 76 31.00 -11.30 12.87
CA LEU A 76 30.97 -10.01 13.54
C LEU A 76 31.03 -8.89 12.51
N GLY A 77 30.44 -7.77 12.89
CA GLY A 77 30.41 -6.57 12.09
C GLY A 77 31.75 -5.88 11.98
N PRO A 78 31.81 -4.79 11.19
CA PRO A 78 32.99 -3.95 11.12
C PRO A 78 33.38 -3.44 12.52
N GLU A 79 34.68 -3.21 12.73
CA GLU A 79 35.15 -2.56 13.96
C GLU A 79 34.43 -1.23 14.18
N GLY A 80 33.94 -1.02 15.40
CA GLY A 80 33.15 0.15 15.74
C GLY A 80 32.23 -0.10 16.94
N PRO A 81 31.41 0.89 17.31
CA PRO A 81 30.46 0.78 18.43
C PRO A 81 29.31 -0.20 18.16
N HIS A 82 29.05 -0.54 16.89
CA HIS A 82 27.97 -1.44 16.46
C HIS A 82 28.52 -2.65 15.71
N ASN A 83 29.45 -3.39 16.33
CA ASN A 83 30.25 -4.46 15.71
C ASN A 83 29.65 -5.88 15.83
N SER A 84 28.35 -5.98 16.08
CA SER A 84 27.59 -7.22 16.28
C SER A 84 27.16 -7.85 14.93
N THR A 85 25.89 -8.23 14.70
CA THR A 85 25.48 -8.95 13.47
C THR A 85 25.34 -8.04 12.24
N ASN A 86 26.45 -7.49 11.74
CA ASN A 86 26.51 -6.61 10.56
C ASN A 86 27.46 -7.16 9.48
N TYR A 87 26.98 -8.08 8.65
CA TYR A 87 27.85 -8.83 7.73
C TYR A 87 27.13 -9.22 6.43
N VAL A 88 27.89 -9.79 5.49
CA VAL A 88 27.40 -10.19 4.17
C VAL A 88 27.94 -11.54 3.77
N ILE A 89 27.06 -12.45 3.37
CA ILE A 89 27.42 -13.79 2.89
C ILE A 89 27.25 -13.84 1.37
N PRO A 90 28.31 -14.12 0.59
CA PRO A 90 28.18 -14.34 -0.84
C PRO A 90 27.60 -15.74 -1.12
N VAL A 91 26.63 -15.80 -2.02
CA VAL A 91 26.10 -17.06 -2.57
C VAL A 91 26.69 -17.24 -3.96
N PHE A 92 27.44 -18.33 -4.14
CA PHE A 92 28.14 -18.61 -5.39
C PHE A 92 27.21 -19.22 -6.44
N SER A 93 27.56 -19.01 -7.71
CA SER A 93 26.81 -19.53 -8.86
C SER A 93 26.76 -21.05 -8.84
N SER A 94 25.60 -21.60 -9.22
CA SER A 94 25.38 -23.04 -9.41
C SER A 94 26.25 -23.63 -10.51
N THR A 95 26.77 -22.79 -11.42
CA THR A 95 27.59 -23.21 -12.56
C THR A 95 29.05 -22.77 -12.47
N ASN A 96 29.37 -21.78 -11.64
CA ASN A 96 30.72 -21.26 -11.48
C ASN A 96 31.01 -20.87 -10.02
N ALA A 97 31.74 -21.73 -9.31
CA ALA A 97 32.10 -21.53 -7.91
C ALA A 97 32.96 -20.26 -7.65
N SER A 98 33.55 -19.65 -8.67
CA SER A 98 34.31 -18.40 -8.55
C SER A 98 33.47 -17.14 -8.75
N LYS A 99 32.20 -17.27 -9.13
CA LYS A 99 31.30 -16.13 -9.39
C LYS A 99 30.22 -16.04 -8.33
N VAL A 100 30.04 -14.85 -7.76
CA VAL A 100 28.92 -14.57 -6.86
C VAL A 100 27.64 -14.35 -7.66
N ALA A 101 26.58 -15.09 -7.31
CA ALA A 101 25.26 -14.98 -7.92
C ALA A 101 24.33 -14.05 -7.14
N MET A 102 24.46 -14.01 -5.81
CA MET A 102 23.72 -13.08 -4.95
C MET A 102 24.45 -12.85 -3.61
N ASN A 103 24.07 -11.80 -2.89
CA ASN A 103 24.57 -11.53 -1.54
C ASN A 103 23.42 -11.60 -0.51
N LEU A 104 23.68 -12.17 0.67
CA LEU A 104 22.77 -12.15 1.82
C LEU A 104 23.33 -11.19 2.86
N TRP A 105 22.61 -10.12 3.17
CA TRP A 105 23.00 -9.11 4.15
C TRP A 105 22.28 -9.35 5.47
N PHE A 106 23.03 -9.27 6.56
CA PHE A 106 22.52 -9.36 7.93
C PHE A 106 22.86 -8.07 8.66
N PHE A 107 21.88 -7.49 9.34
CA PHE A 107 22.04 -6.22 10.03
C PHE A 107 21.54 -6.28 11.48
N ASP A 108 22.32 -5.70 12.38
CA ASP A 108 21.90 -5.49 13.74
C ASP A 108 21.00 -4.25 13.83
N SER A 109 19.73 -4.47 14.16
CA SER A 109 18.74 -3.42 14.36
C SER A 109 18.69 -2.87 15.80
N GLY A 110 19.65 -3.21 16.64
CA GLY A 110 19.75 -2.77 18.03
C GLY A 110 18.73 -3.41 18.99
N ASN A 111 18.67 -2.85 20.19
CA ASN A 111 17.72 -3.24 21.24
C ASN A 111 16.70 -2.12 21.51
N ARG A 112 17.15 -1.06 22.19
CA ARG A 112 16.38 0.15 22.51
C ARG A 112 17.19 1.39 22.18
N GLY A 113 16.51 2.44 21.76
CA GLY A 113 17.16 3.67 21.32
C GLY A 113 17.88 3.54 19.99
N CYS A 114 18.17 4.69 19.38
CA CYS A 114 18.80 4.79 18.07
C CYS A 114 19.64 6.07 18.00
N ASN A 115 20.88 5.98 17.54
CA ASN A 115 21.88 7.06 17.49
C ASN A 115 22.05 7.79 18.84
N GLY A 116 21.93 7.07 19.95
CA GLY A 116 21.96 7.66 21.29
C GLY A 116 20.69 8.44 21.69
N GLU A 117 19.64 8.41 20.88
CA GLU A 117 18.36 9.08 21.12
C GLU A 117 17.22 8.07 21.32
N ARG A 118 16.04 8.55 21.74
CA ARG A 118 14.78 7.78 21.79
C ARG A 118 14.88 6.44 22.51
N MET A 119 15.54 6.40 23.67
CA MET A 119 15.70 5.19 24.50
C MET A 119 14.36 4.57 24.93
N ASP A 120 13.27 5.33 24.85
CA ASP A 120 11.88 4.90 25.05
C ASP A 120 11.35 4.01 23.90
N MET A 121 12.00 4.02 22.73
CA MET A 121 11.58 3.31 21.51
C MET A 121 12.48 2.12 21.17
N PHE A 122 12.03 1.32 20.20
CA PHE A 122 12.77 0.20 19.63
C PHE A 122 13.99 0.66 18.83
N GLY A 123 15.01 -0.18 18.82
CA GLY A 123 16.26 0.02 18.11
C GLY A 123 16.13 0.24 16.61
N CYS A 124 17.24 0.68 16.00
CA CYS A 124 17.38 0.87 14.57
C CYS A 124 18.70 0.26 14.06
N ILE A 125 18.83 0.16 12.74
CA ILE A 125 20.13 0.02 12.11
C ILE A 125 20.81 1.39 12.15
N GLU A 126 21.89 1.48 12.90
CA GLU A 126 22.59 2.73 13.20
C GLU A 126 23.22 3.36 11.95
N ARG A 127 23.39 4.69 11.96
CA ARG A 127 23.81 5.42 10.75
C ARG A 127 25.17 4.95 10.25
N ASP A 128 26.14 4.76 11.15
CA ASP A 128 27.46 4.24 10.81
C ASP A 128 27.38 2.87 10.10
N VAL A 129 26.43 2.02 10.48
CA VAL A 129 26.14 0.75 9.79
C VAL A 129 25.51 0.99 8.41
N VAL A 130 24.61 1.97 8.26
CA VAL A 130 24.07 2.38 6.96
C VAL A 130 25.18 2.88 6.03
N GLU A 131 26.10 3.72 6.54
CA GLU A 131 27.25 4.21 5.79
C GLU A 131 28.21 3.07 5.42
N TRP A 132 28.46 2.15 6.35
CA TRP A 132 29.24 0.93 6.08
C TRP A 132 28.61 0.11 4.95
N TYR A 133 27.30 -0.13 4.99
CA TYR A 133 26.58 -0.85 3.95
C TYR A 133 26.77 -0.18 2.58
N LYS A 134 26.58 1.15 2.50
CA LYS A 134 26.75 1.88 1.23
C LYS A 134 28.14 1.68 0.65
N ARG A 135 29.18 1.83 1.49
CA ARG A 135 30.58 1.64 1.09
C ARG A 135 30.88 0.19 0.70
N ARG A 136 30.52 -0.78 1.53
CA ARG A 136 30.78 -2.20 1.26
C ARG A 136 30.01 -2.69 0.03
N SER A 137 28.80 -2.17 -0.19
CA SER A 137 28.05 -2.45 -1.41
C SER A 137 28.70 -1.90 -2.67
N ASP A 138 29.38 -0.74 -2.62
CA ASP A 138 30.17 -0.22 -3.74
C ASP A 138 31.41 -1.08 -4.01
N GLU A 139 32.11 -1.50 -2.95
CA GLU A 139 33.27 -2.39 -3.06
C GLU A 139 32.88 -3.73 -3.69
N LEU A 140 31.80 -4.35 -3.23
CA LEU A 140 31.29 -5.60 -3.79
C LEU A 140 30.88 -5.48 -5.25
N GLU A 141 30.28 -4.36 -5.67
CA GLU A 141 29.92 -4.14 -7.08
C GLU A 141 31.16 -4.10 -7.97
N VAL A 142 32.30 -3.61 -7.47
CA VAL A 142 33.58 -3.65 -8.17
C VAL A 142 34.20 -5.05 -8.13
N GLU A 143 34.27 -5.68 -6.96
CA GLU A 143 34.85 -7.02 -6.75
C GLU A 143 34.12 -8.09 -7.58
N GLN A 144 32.81 -7.97 -7.71
CA GLN A 144 31.95 -8.97 -8.38
C GLN A 144 31.73 -8.67 -9.87
N GLY A 145 32.38 -7.62 -10.40
CA GLY A 145 32.33 -7.24 -11.82
C GLY A 145 30.98 -6.65 -12.26
N GLY A 146 30.19 -6.15 -11.30
CA GLY A 146 28.90 -5.54 -11.54
C GLY A 146 27.93 -5.78 -10.38
N ARG A 147 26.73 -5.22 -10.53
CA ARG A 147 25.68 -5.34 -9.54
C ARG A 147 25.08 -6.74 -9.53
N VAL A 148 25.19 -7.42 -8.39
CA VAL A 148 24.48 -8.68 -8.14
C VAL A 148 23.26 -8.45 -7.24
N PRO A 149 22.18 -9.22 -7.40
CA PRO A 149 21.01 -9.13 -6.53
C PRO A 149 21.36 -9.53 -5.09
N ALA A 150 20.63 -8.96 -4.14
CA ALA A 150 20.86 -9.21 -2.72
C ALA A 150 19.56 -9.27 -1.92
N MET A 151 19.59 -9.95 -0.78
CA MET A 151 18.49 -9.96 0.20
C MET A 151 19.01 -9.51 1.56
N ALA A 152 18.19 -8.80 2.32
CA ALA A 152 18.54 -8.28 3.64
C ALA A 152 17.70 -8.95 4.74
N PHE A 153 18.30 -9.19 5.91
CA PHE A 153 17.69 -9.80 7.08
C PHE A 153 18.05 -9.01 8.33
N PHE A 154 17.07 -8.62 9.14
CA PHE A 154 17.29 -8.04 10.46
C PHE A 154 16.06 -8.18 11.35
N HIS A 155 16.12 -7.76 12.61
CA HIS A 155 15.06 -8.07 13.57
C HIS A 155 13.94 -7.03 13.60
N ILE A 156 14.23 -5.79 13.98
CA ILE A 156 13.22 -4.74 14.18
C ILE A 156 12.83 -4.12 12.83
N PRO A 157 11.53 -4.08 12.48
CA PRO A 157 11.09 -3.53 11.20
C PRO A 157 11.39 -2.03 11.08
N PRO A 158 11.86 -1.55 9.91
CA PRO A 158 11.97 -0.11 9.67
C PRO A 158 10.57 0.50 9.47
N GLN A 159 10.47 1.83 9.56
CA GLN A 159 9.18 2.54 9.52
C GLN A 159 8.42 2.32 8.20
N GLU A 160 9.13 2.02 7.12
CA GLU A 160 8.58 1.77 5.78
C GLU A 160 7.67 0.53 5.72
N PHE A 161 7.73 -0.39 6.68
CA PHE A 161 6.73 -1.47 6.79
C PHE A 161 5.33 -0.91 7.05
N MET A 162 5.23 0.15 7.85
CA MET A 162 3.97 0.84 8.12
C MET A 162 3.49 1.60 6.89
N ASP A 163 4.38 2.30 6.21
CA ASP A 163 4.05 3.05 4.99
C ASP A 163 3.59 2.11 3.88
N GLY A 164 4.34 1.03 3.64
CA GLY A 164 4.00 -0.01 2.67
C GLY A 164 2.64 -0.64 2.96
N TRP A 165 2.35 -0.94 4.24
CA TRP A 165 1.05 -1.49 4.63
C TRP A 165 -0.10 -0.50 4.38
N ASN A 166 0.10 0.79 4.69
CA ASN A 166 -0.93 1.82 4.53
C ASN A 166 -1.24 2.14 3.05
N VAL A 167 -0.31 1.85 2.13
CA VAL A 167 -0.45 2.09 0.70
C VAL A 167 -1.00 0.86 -0.05
N LYS A 168 -0.78 -0.37 0.44
CA LYS A 168 -1.20 -1.61 -0.24
C LYS A 168 -2.60 -2.07 0.14
N SER A 169 -3.31 -2.63 -0.85
CA SER A 169 -4.61 -3.29 -0.69
C SER A 169 -4.61 -4.81 -0.95
N GLU A 170 -3.50 -5.44 -1.36
CA GLU A 170 -3.52 -6.80 -1.95
C GLU A 170 -2.25 -7.67 -1.69
N MET A 171 -1.69 -7.72 -0.48
CA MET A 171 -0.69 -8.76 -0.13
C MET A 171 -0.88 -9.34 1.28
N SER A 172 -0.71 -10.67 1.39
CA SER A 172 -0.59 -11.53 2.58
C SER A 172 -1.13 -10.97 3.90
N GLU A 173 -2.27 -11.49 4.34
CA GLU A 173 -3.25 -10.76 5.16
C GLU A 173 -3.20 -11.09 6.66
N VAL A 174 -2.01 -11.13 7.27
CA VAL A 174 -1.91 -11.30 8.72
C VAL A 174 -1.07 -10.19 9.35
N ARG A 175 -1.75 -9.09 9.66
CA ARG A 175 -1.24 -8.06 10.57
C ARG A 175 -2.16 -7.99 11.78
N LEU A 176 -1.72 -8.61 12.87
CA LEU A 176 -2.52 -8.71 14.10
C LEU A 176 -2.09 -7.74 15.18
N GLN A 177 -0.95 -7.09 15.02
CA GLN A 177 -0.55 -6.00 15.89
C GLN A 177 -0.02 -4.80 15.10
N VAL A 178 0.06 -3.68 15.80
CA VAL A 178 0.77 -2.51 15.28
C VAL A 178 2.23 -2.92 15.12
N THR A 179 2.81 -2.67 13.95
CA THR A 179 4.23 -2.89 13.70
C THR A 179 5.03 -2.04 14.67
N SER A 180 5.77 -2.70 15.56
CA SER A 180 6.70 -2.09 16.50
C SER A 180 8.00 -1.72 15.77
N CYS A 181 7.92 -0.72 14.90
CA CYS A 181 9.04 -0.28 14.07
C CYS A 181 10.11 0.48 14.84
N SER A 182 11.29 0.60 14.24
CA SER A 182 12.39 1.42 14.74
C SER A 182 11.94 2.83 15.10
N GLY A 183 12.41 3.32 16.25
CA GLY A 183 12.01 4.63 16.77
C GLY A 183 12.48 5.82 15.92
N VAL A 184 13.53 5.63 15.13
CA VAL A 184 14.09 6.62 14.21
C VAL A 184 14.30 5.97 12.86
N ASN A 185 13.91 6.67 11.79
CA ASN A 185 14.25 6.27 10.43
C ASN A 185 15.67 6.73 10.11
N THR A 186 16.60 5.79 10.00
CA THR A 186 18.02 6.05 9.68
C THR A 186 18.30 6.12 8.18
N GLY A 187 17.31 5.85 7.34
CA GLY A 187 17.47 5.84 5.88
C GLY A 187 18.03 4.53 5.34
N ILE A 188 18.00 3.43 6.09
CA ILE A 188 18.48 2.11 5.61
C ILE A 188 17.68 1.63 4.38
N VAL A 189 16.36 1.80 4.37
CA VAL A 189 15.52 1.42 3.21
C VAL A 189 15.83 2.33 2.02
N ASP A 190 16.02 3.63 2.24
CA ASP A 190 16.46 4.54 1.19
C ASP A 190 17.85 4.17 0.66
N ALA A 191 18.76 3.68 1.51
CA ALA A 191 20.05 3.15 1.08
C ALA A 191 19.90 1.94 0.18
N PHE A 192 19.03 0.98 0.53
CA PHE A 192 18.73 -0.18 -0.33
C PHE A 192 18.17 0.24 -1.69
N LEU A 193 17.23 1.20 -1.70
CA LEU A 193 16.65 1.73 -2.94
C LEU A 193 17.68 2.52 -3.78
N GLU A 194 18.57 3.28 -3.14
CA GLU A 194 19.64 4.04 -3.79
C GLU A 194 20.67 3.11 -4.44
N LYS A 195 21.13 2.08 -3.72
CA LYS A 195 22.07 1.07 -4.24
C LYS A 195 21.38 0.20 -5.30
N GLY A 196 20.12 -0.18 -5.08
CA GLY A 196 19.30 -0.94 -6.02
C GLY A 196 19.80 -2.36 -6.30
N ASN A 197 20.58 -2.93 -5.38
CA ASN A 197 21.02 -4.33 -5.37
C ASN A 197 20.14 -5.20 -4.45
N VAL A 198 19.70 -4.67 -3.31
CA VAL A 198 18.80 -5.38 -2.38
C VAL A 198 17.39 -5.42 -2.96
N VAL A 199 16.89 -6.63 -3.24
CA VAL A 199 15.58 -6.87 -3.89
C VAL A 199 14.51 -7.32 -2.90
N ALA A 200 14.92 -7.83 -1.73
CA ALA A 200 14.03 -8.26 -0.68
C ALA A 200 14.61 -7.99 0.71
N LEU A 201 13.75 -7.63 1.65
CA LEU A 201 14.05 -7.40 3.05
C LEU A 201 13.13 -8.27 3.92
N PHE A 202 13.73 -9.02 4.85
CA PHE A 202 13.03 -9.88 5.77
C PHE A 202 13.28 -9.47 7.22
N VAL A 203 12.20 -9.40 8.00
CA VAL A 203 12.25 -8.95 9.40
C VAL A 203 11.64 -9.95 10.39
N GLY A 204 12.09 -9.83 11.65
CA GLY A 204 11.55 -10.51 12.82
C GLY A 204 10.66 -9.59 13.67
N HIS A 205 10.68 -9.80 14.99
CA HIS A 205 10.06 -8.96 16.03
C HIS A 205 8.57 -9.20 16.32
N ASP A 206 7.66 -8.65 15.52
CA ASP A 206 6.22 -8.67 15.82
C ASP A 206 5.61 -10.07 15.67
N HIS A 207 5.63 -10.88 16.73
CA HIS A 207 5.28 -12.30 16.71
C HIS A 207 3.99 -12.71 15.96
N PRO A 208 2.88 -11.95 16.02
CA PRO A 208 1.66 -12.32 15.31
C PRO A 208 1.56 -11.72 13.91
N ASN A 209 2.54 -10.94 13.45
CA ASN A 209 2.56 -10.37 12.10
C ASN A 209 3.24 -11.34 11.13
N ASP A 210 2.58 -11.60 10.01
CA ASP A 210 3.12 -12.30 8.85
C ASP A 210 2.55 -11.72 7.55
N PHE A 211 2.82 -10.43 7.36
CA PHE A 211 2.45 -9.75 6.13
C PHE A 211 3.68 -9.44 5.28
N SER A 212 3.42 -9.17 4.01
CA SER A 212 4.41 -8.71 3.05
C SER A 212 3.91 -7.46 2.35
N VAL A 213 4.82 -6.54 2.05
CA VAL A 213 4.55 -5.31 1.32
C VAL A 213 5.56 -5.15 0.19
N ASP A 214 5.15 -4.42 -0.83
CA ASP A 214 6.10 -3.90 -1.83
C ASP A 214 6.20 -2.42 -1.56
N TYR A 215 7.39 -1.98 -1.20
CA TYR A 215 7.68 -0.59 -0.96
C TYR A 215 8.64 -0.09 -2.02
N ARG A 216 8.08 0.58 -3.04
CA ARG A 216 8.82 1.22 -4.14
C ARG A 216 9.70 0.24 -4.94
N GLY A 217 9.28 -1.02 -5.09
CA GLY A 217 10.05 -2.06 -5.76
C GLY A 217 11.07 -2.76 -4.86
N LEU A 218 10.89 -2.67 -3.54
CA LEU A 218 11.57 -3.49 -2.54
C LEU A 218 10.51 -4.39 -1.89
N TYR A 219 10.66 -5.71 -2.06
CA TYR A 219 9.81 -6.68 -1.37
C TYR A 219 10.19 -6.73 0.11
N MET A 220 9.26 -6.45 1.02
CA MET A 220 9.52 -6.49 2.47
C MET A 220 8.55 -7.45 3.14
N ALA A 221 9.02 -8.35 3.98
CA ALA A 221 8.14 -9.35 4.60
C ALA A 221 8.62 -9.81 5.98
N TYR A 222 7.68 -10.28 6.81
CA TYR A 222 8.00 -10.98 8.05
C TYR A 222 8.38 -12.44 7.81
N GLY A 223 9.22 -13.02 8.65
CA GLY A 223 9.68 -14.42 8.54
C GLY A 223 8.67 -15.51 8.94
N ARG A 224 7.52 -15.16 9.54
CA ARG A 224 6.64 -16.02 10.35
C ARG A 224 7.35 -16.60 11.58
N LYS A 225 6.70 -16.50 12.75
CA LYS A 225 7.24 -17.07 14.00
C LYS A 225 7.26 -18.61 13.96
N SER A 226 8.44 -19.19 14.20
CA SER A 226 8.65 -20.65 14.26
C SER A 226 8.67 -21.22 15.68
N GLY A 227 9.09 -20.43 16.67
CA GLY A 227 9.31 -20.87 18.06
C GLY A 227 8.04 -20.96 18.92
N TYR A 228 8.13 -21.73 20.01
CA TYR A 228 7.07 -21.89 21.02
C TYR A 228 7.18 -20.90 22.20
N GLY A 229 8.33 -20.24 22.36
CA GLY A 229 8.55 -19.19 23.35
C GLY A 229 7.97 -17.83 22.93
N GLY A 230 7.95 -16.88 23.86
CA GLY A 230 7.47 -15.51 23.62
C GLY A 230 5.95 -15.38 23.42
N TYR A 231 5.43 -14.16 23.49
CA TYR A 231 3.99 -13.87 23.44
C TYR A 231 3.36 -14.04 22.04
N GLY A 232 2.03 -13.92 21.97
CA GLY A 232 1.36 -13.33 20.81
C GLY A 232 1.37 -14.13 19.52
N ILE A 233 0.94 -15.38 19.53
CA ILE A 233 0.31 -15.94 18.32
C ILE A 233 -1.06 -16.46 18.73
N PRO A 234 -2.18 -15.89 18.24
CA PRO A 234 -3.49 -16.47 18.45
C PRO A 234 -3.56 -17.91 17.96
N SER A 235 -4.35 -18.75 18.63
CA SER A 235 -4.45 -20.19 18.35
C SER A 235 -4.80 -20.56 16.90
N HIS A 236 -5.35 -19.62 16.13
CA HIS A 236 -5.72 -19.80 14.73
C HIS A 236 -4.57 -19.50 13.75
N ILE A 237 -3.50 -18.82 14.16
CA ILE A 237 -2.30 -18.65 13.33
C ILE A 237 -1.34 -19.77 13.63
N ARG A 238 -1.01 -20.52 12.57
CA ARG A 238 -0.04 -21.61 12.66
C ARG A 238 1.36 -21.07 12.66
N LYS A 239 2.21 -21.68 13.47
CA LYS A 239 3.67 -21.47 13.40
C LYS A 239 4.19 -22.02 12.09
N GLY A 240 5.33 -21.51 11.67
CA GLY A 240 5.96 -21.93 10.44
C GLY A 240 7.21 -21.13 10.16
N ALA A 241 7.65 -21.19 8.93
CA ALA A 241 8.75 -20.38 8.42
C ALA A 241 8.43 -19.92 7.01
N ARG A 242 8.91 -18.74 6.65
CA ARG A 242 8.94 -18.28 5.27
C ARG A 242 10.04 -19.02 4.51
N VAL A 243 9.65 -19.67 3.42
CA VAL A 243 10.58 -20.32 2.50
C VAL A 243 10.81 -19.39 1.31
N LEU A 244 12.09 -19.27 0.92
CA LEU A 244 12.53 -18.55 -0.26
C LEU A 244 13.10 -19.57 -1.25
N ARG A 245 12.57 -19.61 -2.47
CA ARG A 245 13.13 -20.41 -3.56
C ARG A 245 13.75 -19.47 -4.56
N ILE A 246 15.04 -19.59 -4.79
CA ILE A 246 15.79 -18.66 -5.62
C ILE A 246 16.20 -19.37 -6.91
N GLN A 247 15.97 -18.72 -8.04
CA GLN A 247 16.47 -19.13 -9.34
C GLN A 247 17.58 -18.16 -9.75
N GLU A 248 18.72 -18.69 -10.20
CA GLU A 248 19.89 -17.88 -10.55
C GLU A 248 19.73 -17.17 -11.91
N ASN A 249 19.25 -17.88 -12.93
CA ASN A 249 19.23 -17.36 -14.30
C ASN A 249 17.92 -17.73 -15.06
N PRO A 250 17.11 -16.73 -15.48
CA PRO A 250 17.16 -15.34 -15.01
C PRO A 250 16.92 -15.28 -13.49
N PHE A 251 17.44 -14.24 -12.82
CA PHE A 251 17.25 -14.16 -11.36
C PHE A 251 15.79 -13.93 -11.02
N SER A 252 15.22 -14.82 -10.21
CA SER A 252 13.89 -14.68 -9.60
C SER A 252 13.84 -15.38 -8.26
N PHE A 253 12.85 -15.05 -7.45
CA PHE A 253 12.58 -15.80 -6.24
C PHE A 253 11.08 -15.93 -5.97
N ASP A 254 10.68 -17.11 -5.52
CA ASP A 254 9.34 -17.36 -5.00
C ASP A 254 9.37 -17.38 -3.49
N THR A 255 8.25 -16.99 -2.86
CA THR A 255 8.10 -17.14 -1.43
C THR A 255 6.73 -17.68 -1.01
N TYR A 256 6.76 -18.58 -0.04
CA TYR A 256 5.59 -19.17 0.60
C TYR A 256 5.84 -19.38 2.10
N ILE A 257 4.78 -19.55 2.87
CA ILE A 257 4.88 -19.99 4.26
C ILE A 257 4.75 -21.51 4.31
N ALA A 258 5.71 -22.17 4.94
CA ALA A 258 5.61 -23.56 5.32
C ALA A 258 5.09 -23.64 6.77
N GLY A 259 3.84 -24.05 6.94
CA GLY A 259 3.25 -24.22 8.27
C GLY A 259 3.72 -25.51 8.98
N GLU A 260 3.59 -25.54 10.30
CA GLU A 260 3.88 -26.72 11.13
C GLU A 260 3.08 -27.98 10.73
N ASN A 261 1.95 -27.79 10.05
CA ASN A 261 1.08 -28.84 9.51
C ASN A 261 1.52 -29.33 8.10
N LEU A 262 2.71 -28.92 7.65
CA LEU A 262 3.27 -29.21 6.32
C LEU A 262 2.47 -28.64 5.14
N LYS A 263 1.50 -27.77 5.37
CA LYS A 263 0.81 -27.03 4.30
C LYS A 263 1.62 -25.81 3.88
N ARG A 264 1.58 -25.52 2.59
CA ARG A 264 2.21 -24.34 1.98
C ARG A 264 1.15 -23.29 1.69
N GLU A 265 1.39 -22.07 2.15
CA GLU A 265 0.59 -20.88 1.84
C GLU A 265 1.40 -20.04 0.86
N TRP A 266 1.06 -20.07 -0.43
CA TRP A 266 1.75 -19.33 -1.48
C TRP A 266 1.47 -17.84 -1.34
N LEU A 267 2.52 -17.02 -1.37
CA LEU A 267 2.38 -15.59 -1.20
C LEU A 267 2.70 -14.84 -2.50
N VAL A 268 3.85 -15.05 -3.14
CA VAL A 268 4.23 -14.28 -4.34
C VAL A 268 5.34 -14.96 -5.17
N ASP A 269 5.28 -14.84 -6.50
CA ASP A 269 6.39 -15.05 -7.44
C ASP A 269 6.98 -13.69 -7.86
N MET A 270 8.30 -13.52 -7.67
CA MET A 270 9.03 -12.27 -7.90
C MET A 270 10.17 -12.45 -8.90
N HIS A 271 10.17 -11.66 -9.97
CA HIS A 271 11.26 -11.62 -10.95
C HIS A 271 12.11 -10.37 -10.82
N TRP A 272 13.40 -10.47 -11.11
CA TRP A 272 14.31 -9.34 -11.18
C TRP A 272 15.04 -9.29 -12.53
N THR A 273 15.08 -8.12 -13.15
CA THR A 273 15.89 -7.87 -14.35
C THR A 273 16.68 -6.57 -14.19
N ASN A 274 17.99 -6.68 -13.98
CA ASN A 274 18.94 -5.57 -14.05
C ASN A 274 18.49 -4.31 -13.25
N GLY A 275 18.07 -4.52 -12.00
CA GLY A 275 17.60 -3.45 -11.11
C GLY A 275 16.13 -3.05 -11.29
N THR A 276 15.30 -3.91 -11.88
CA THR A 276 13.83 -3.77 -11.98
C THR A 276 13.18 -5.02 -11.41
N GLN A 277 12.19 -4.84 -10.53
CA GLN A 277 11.43 -5.93 -9.91
C GLN A 277 10.03 -6.04 -10.53
N TYR A 278 9.54 -7.26 -10.73
CA TYR A 278 8.19 -7.57 -11.18
C TYR A 278 7.60 -8.61 -10.24
N TYR A 279 6.29 -8.51 -9.98
CA TYR A 279 5.57 -9.58 -9.30
C TYR A 279 4.58 -10.21 -10.27
N CYS A 280 4.41 -11.53 -10.19
CA CYS A 280 3.43 -12.28 -10.96
C CYS A 280 2.50 -13.04 -10.00
N ASN A 281 1.19 -12.84 -10.11
CA ASN A 281 0.21 -13.63 -9.37
C ASN A 281 -0.88 -14.10 -10.33
N ALA A 282 -1.13 -15.42 -10.37
CA ALA A 282 -2.15 -16.07 -11.20
C ALA A 282 -2.19 -15.60 -12.68
N GLY A 283 -1.02 -15.42 -13.31
CA GLY A 283 -0.90 -15.09 -14.74
C GLY A 283 -0.89 -13.59 -15.09
N PHE A 284 -0.95 -12.69 -14.11
CA PHE A 284 -0.73 -11.24 -14.31
C PHE A 284 0.61 -10.81 -13.71
N CYS A 285 1.52 -10.34 -14.57
CA CYS A 285 2.78 -9.72 -14.14
C CYS A 285 2.65 -8.19 -14.14
N VAL A 286 2.92 -7.55 -13.02
CA VAL A 286 2.83 -6.09 -12.87
C VAL A 286 4.20 -5.49 -12.64
N LEU A 287 4.53 -4.47 -13.43
CA LEU A 287 5.75 -3.67 -13.29
C LEU A 287 5.57 -2.70 -12.12
N THR A 288 6.39 -2.84 -11.08
CA THR A 288 6.35 -1.95 -9.92
C THR A 288 7.13 -0.69 -10.29
N ASN A 289 6.42 0.43 -10.46
CA ASN A 289 6.99 1.68 -10.97
C ASN A 289 8.16 2.16 -10.10
N ARG A 290 9.34 2.23 -10.73
CA ARG A 290 10.56 2.86 -10.24
C ARG A 290 10.30 4.34 -9.98
N PHE A 291 10.07 4.75 -8.73
CA PHE A 291 10.30 6.15 -8.35
C PHE A 291 11.81 6.32 -8.18
N LEU A 292 12.47 6.78 -9.24
CA LEU A 292 13.85 7.25 -9.17
C LEU A 292 13.92 8.39 -8.14
N GLY A 293 14.37 8.06 -6.93
CA GLY A 293 14.80 9.05 -5.95
C GLY A 293 15.83 9.95 -6.62
N LYS A 294 15.48 11.22 -6.79
CA LYS A 294 16.46 12.24 -7.18
C LYS A 294 17.41 12.40 -6.00
N SER A 295 18.57 11.73 -6.04
CA SER A 295 19.62 12.05 -5.08
C SER A 295 20.04 13.51 -5.28
N GLN A 296 19.96 14.29 -4.20
CA GLN A 296 20.64 15.58 -4.13
C GLN A 296 22.14 15.31 -4.06
N LYS A 297 22.76 15.07 -5.22
CA LYS A 297 24.22 15.00 -5.31
C LYS A 297 24.80 16.42 -5.14
N LYS A 298 25.34 16.71 -3.96
CA LYS A 298 26.48 17.63 -3.84
C LYS A 298 27.67 16.97 -4.54
N VAL A 299 27.86 17.28 -5.83
CA VAL A 299 29.04 16.83 -6.59
C VAL A 299 30.16 17.85 -6.41
N SER A 300 31.16 17.49 -5.61
CA SER A 300 32.52 18.02 -5.75
C SER A 300 33.33 17.08 -6.64
N LYS A 301 33.34 17.35 -7.96
CA LYS A 301 34.50 17.14 -8.85
C LYS A 301 34.20 17.55 -10.29
N LYS A 302 35.15 18.29 -10.86
CA LYS A 302 35.22 18.83 -12.22
C LYS A 302 34.95 17.78 -13.30
N GLY A 303 33.91 18.00 -14.10
CA GLY A 303 33.63 17.31 -15.37
C GLY A 303 32.62 18.12 -16.18
N LYS A 304 32.88 18.32 -17.48
CA LYS A 304 32.15 19.21 -18.42
C LYS A 304 30.65 19.35 -18.09
N GLY A 305 30.25 20.56 -17.70
CA GLY A 305 28.92 20.86 -17.19
C GLY A 305 27.79 20.56 -18.19
N LYS A 306 26.97 19.55 -17.89
CA LYS A 306 25.56 19.58 -18.33
C LYS A 306 24.96 20.81 -17.66
N LYS A 307 24.53 21.80 -18.45
CA LYS A 307 23.79 22.97 -17.94
C LYS A 307 22.68 22.46 -17.02
N VAL A 308 22.67 22.93 -15.77
CA VAL A 308 21.58 22.69 -14.82
C VAL A 308 20.39 23.50 -15.34
N ILE A 309 19.57 22.85 -16.16
CA ILE A 309 18.33 23.43 -16.67
C ILE A 309 17.26 23.19 -15.62
N ASP A 310 16.52 24.23 -15.24
CA ASP A 310 15.39 24.16 -14.33
C ASP A 310 14.44 23.03 -14.76
N THR A 311 14.00 22.23 -13.79
CA THR A 311 13.06 21.13 -14.02
C THR A 311 11.75 21.66 -14.61
N MET A 312 11.29 22.84 -14.19
CA MET A 312 10.05 23.46 -14.69
C MET A 312 10.17 23.95 -16.13
N ALA A 313 11.38 24.33 -16.59
CA ALA A 313 11.59 24.74 -17.98
C ALA A 313 11.30 23.61 -18.99
N LYS A 314 11.34 22.35 -18.54
CA LYS A 314 11.01 21.16 -19.34
C LYS A 314 9.56 20.70 -19.16
N LYS A 315 8.73 21.46 -18.47
CA LYS A 315 7.31 21.15 -18.25
C LYS A 315 6.42 22.02 -19.13
N GLU A 316 5.25 21.48 -19.40
CA GLU A 316 4.10 22.15 -20.02
C GLU A 316 2.88 21.96 -19.13
N TRP A 317 2.01 22.95 -19.13
CA TRP A 317 0.77 22.99 -18.37
C TRP A 317 -0.40 22.55 -19.24
N TYR A 318 -1.28 21.75 -18.66
CA TYR A 318 -2.51 21.26 -19.27
C TYR A 318 -3.67 21.47 -18.29
N ASP A 319 -4.82 21.85 -18.81
CA ASP A 319 -6.04 22.06 -18.04
C ASP A 319 -6.86 20.75 -18.02
N VAL A 320 -7.27 20.29 -16.85
CA VAL A 320 -8.05 19.07 -16.69
C VAL A 320 -9.54 19.40 -16.72
N ARG A 321 -10.25 18.90 -17.74
CA ARG A 321 -11.66 19.19 -17.99
C ARG A 321 -12.55 18.02 -17.57
N ALA A 322 -13.57 18.29 -16.75
CA ALA A 322 -14.61 17.35 -16.36
C ALA A 322 -15.72 17.24 -17.43
N PRO A 323 -16.42 16.09 -17.49
CA PRO A 323 -17.60 15.89 -18.34
C PRO A 323 -18.73 16.89 -18.09
N ASN A 324 -19.65 16.99 -19.05
CA ASN A 324 -20.83 17.86 -19.01
C ASN A 324 -21.85 17.53 -17.89
N GLN A 325 -21.68 16.43 -17.16
CA GLN A 325 -22.53 16.11 -16.01
C GLN A 325 -22.25 17.02 -14.81
N PHE A 326 -21.09 17.68 -14.77
CA PHE A 326 -20.71 18.60 -13.69
C PHE A 326 -20.88 20.06 -14.13
N LEU A 327 -21.25 20.93 -13.19
CA LEU A 327 -21.48 22.35 -13.46
C LEU A 327 -20.15 23.07 -13.74
N VAL A 328 -19.15 22.84 -12.90
CA VAL A 328 -17.79 23.36 -13.07
C VAL A 328 -16.98 22.34 -13.82
N ARG A 329 -16.55 22.70 -15.03
CA ARG A 329 -15.82 21.80 -15.93
C ARG A 329 -14.31 21.90 -15.76
N ASP A 330 -13.79 23.03 -15.30
CA ASP A 330 -12.34 23.19 -15.10
C ASP A 330 -11.97 22.73 -13.70
N VAL A 331 -11.29 21.58 -13.60
CA VAL A 331 -11.04 20.90 -12.32
C VAL A 331 -9.74 21.39 -11.71
N CYS A 332 -8.64 21.27 -12.45
CA CYS A 332 -7.31 21.64 -12.00
C CYS A 332 -6.37 21.79 -13.18
N LYS A 333 -5.15 22.27 -12.91
CA LYS A 333 -4.05 22.28 -13.86
C LYS A 333 -3.07 21.17 -13.53
N THR A 334 -2.58 20.48 -14.55
CA THR A 334 -1.56 19.45 -14.41
C THR A 334 -0.35 19.76 -15.27
N LEU A 335 0.80 19.22 -14.87
CA LEU A 335 2.05 19.40 -15.59
C LEU A 335 2.59 18.07 -16.10
N VAL A 336 3.13 18.10 -17.30
CA VAL A 336 3.81 16.97 -17.94
C VAL A 336 5.11 17.46 -18.57
N SER A 337 6.06 16.54 -18.78
CA SER A 337 7.27 16.89 -19.52
C SER A 337 6.92 17.20 -20.97
N ARG A 338 7.54 18.25 -21.54
CA ARG A 338 7.39 18.57 -22.97
C ARG A 338 7.75 17.36 -23.82
N THR A 339 7.06 17.20 -24.94
CA THR A 339 7.36 16.15 -25.91
C THR A 339 8.83 16.27 -26.34
N SER A 340 9.59 15.19 -26.15
CA SER A 340 11.02 15.16 -26.48
C SER A 340 11.42 13.78 -26.97
N GLY A 341 11.89 13.72 -28.22
CA GLY A 341 12.23 12.47 -28.90
C GLY A 341 11.03 11.54 -28.96
N LEU A 342 11.18 10.33 -28.42
CA LEU A 342 10.15 9.28 -28.41
C LEU A 342 9.14 9.40 -27.26
N LYS A 343 9.28 10.37 -26.36
CA LYS A 343 8.37 10.56 -25.22
C LYS A 343 7.35 11.64 -25.53
N ILE A 344 6.11 11.24 -25.77
CA ILE A 344 4.99 12.13 -26.10
C ILE A 344 4.30 12.60 -24.81
N ALA A 345 4.07 13.90 -24.69
CA ALA A 345 3.42 14.50 -23.52
C ALA A 345 2.00 13.96 -23.28
N SER A 346 1.22 13.77 -24.35
CA SER A 346 -0.17 13.28 -24.27
C SER A 346 -0.26 11.86 -23.73
N GLU A 347 0.63 10.95 -24.13
CA GLU A 347 0.68 9.58 -23.59
C GLU A 347 0.99 9.57 -22.09
N GLY A 348 1.85 10.48 -21.63
CA GLY A 348 2.16 10.64 -20.21
C GLY A 348 1.00 11.21 -19.38
N LEU A 349 -0.02 11.80 -20.01
CA LEU A 349 -1.23 12.33 -19.37
C LEU A 349 -2.39 11.32 -19.38
N LYS A 350 -2.54 10.55 -20.46
CA LYS A 350 -3.55 9.50 -20.57
C LYS A 350 -3.40 8.46 -19.46
N GLY A 351 -4.52 8.03 -18.89
CA GLY A 351 -4.56 7.08 -17.77
C GLY A 351 -4.31 7.68 -16.39
N ARG A 352 -3.92 8.96 -16.27
CA ARG A 352 -3.86 9.63 -14.96
C ARG A 352 -5.26 9.76 -14.37
N ILE A 353 -5.36 9.56 -13.06
CA ILE A 353 -6.60 9.70 -12.30
C ILE A 353 -6.47 10.93 -11.41
N PHE A 354 -7.41 11.86 -11.56
CA PHE A 354 -7.55 13.05 -10.75
C PHE A 354 -8.69 12.85 -9.76
N GLU A 355 -8.47 13.23 -8.51
CA GLU A 355 -9.51 13.26 -7.48
C GLU A 355 -9.94 14.71 -7.27
N ALA A 356 -11.24 14.96 -7.35
CA ALA A 356 -11.85 16.27 -7.16
C ALA A 356 -12.99 16.17 -6.16
N ASN A 357 -13.21 17.24 -5.40
CA ASN A 357 -14.37 17.33 -4.52
C ASN A 357 -15.62 17.63 -5.36
N LEU A 358 -16.71 16.90 -5.10
CA LEU A 358 -17.97 17.16 -5.76
C LEU A 358 -18.54 18.55 -5.39
N GLY A 359 -18.29 19.03 -4.18
CA GLY A 359 -18.75 20.36 -3.77
C GLY A 359 -18.21 21.46 -4.69
N ASP A 360 -16.94 21.34 -5.07
CA ASP A 360 -16.29 22.26 -6.00
C ASP A 360 -16.81 22.09 -7.44
N LEU A 361 -17.06 20.84 -7.87
CA LEU A 361 -17.56 20.52 -9.21
C LEU A 361 -19.03 20.94 -9.42
N SER A 362 -19.83 20.96 -8.36
CA SER A 362 -21.27 21.26 -8.40
C SER A 362 -21.65 22.62 -7.81
N LYS A 363 -20.69 23.35 -7.22
CA LYS A 363 -20.91 24.56 -6.41
C LYS A 363 -21.92 24.36 -5.28
N ASN A 364 -21.97 23.15 -4.72
CA ASN A 364 -22.83 22.82 -3.59
C ASN A 364 -21.99 22.25 -2.43
N GLU A 365 -21.74 23.07 -1.42
CA GLU A 365 -20.91 22.72 -0.27
C GLU A 365 -21.46 21.54 0.56
N GLU A 366 -22.78 21.31 0.55
CA GLU A 366 -23.39 20.18 1.27
C GLU A 366 -22.88 18.83 0.75
N GLN A 367 -22.52 18.77 -0.53
CA GLN A 367 -21.97 17.59 -1.18
C GLN A 367 -20.44 17.51 -1.12
N GLY A 368 -19.81 18.40 -0.33
CA GLY A 368 -18.35 18.49 -0.16
C GLY A 368 -17.67 17.25 0.44
N TYR A 369 -18.45 16.29 0.93
CA TYR A 369 -17.93 15.04 1.48
C TYR A 369 -17.72 13.95 0.42
N ARG A 370 -18.03 14.22 -0.85
CA ARG A 370 -17.91 13.25 -1.95
C ARG A 370 -16.70 13.54 -2.82
N LYS A 371 -15.89 12.52 -3.03
CA LYS A 371 -14.69 12.55 -3.86
C LYS A 371 -15.01 11.88 -5.20
N ILE A 372 -14.90 12.62 -6.29
CA ILE A 372 -15.06 12.12 -7.65
C ILE A 372 -13.68 11.84 -8.23
N LYS A 373 -13.51 10.67 -8.84
CA LYS A 373 -12.29 10.28 -9.53
C LYS A 373 -12.52 10.34 -11.03
N LEU A 374 -11.72 11.12 -11.73
CA LEU A 374 -11.78 11.36 -13.17
C LEU A 374 -10.50 10.83 -13.81
N ARG A 375 -10.61 9.97 -14.82
CA ARG A 375 -9.47 9.43 -15.56
C ARG A 375 -9.32 10.18 -16.88
N VAL A 376 -8.10 10.58 -17.24
CA VAL A 376 -7.82 11.16 -18.56
C VAL A 376 -7.84 10.06 -19.62
N GLU A 377 -8.73 10.18 -20.60
CA GLU A 377 -8.79 9.25 -21.73
C GLU A 377 -8.18 9.84 -23.00
N ASP A 378 -8.35 11.16 -23.20
CA ASP A 378 -7.77 11.85 -24.34
C ASP A 378 -7.24 13.24 -24.00
N VAL A 379 -6.38 13.77 -24.86
CA VAL A 379 -5.78 15.10 -24.71
C VAL A 379 -5.97 15.87 -26.02
N GLN A 380 -6.64 17.01 -25.95
CA GLN A 380 -6.90 17.89 -27.08
C GLN A 380 -6.26 19.25 -26.85
N GLY A 381 -5.22 19.56 -27.63
CA GLY A 381 -4.43 20.77 -27.41
C GLY A 381 -3.85 20.80 -25.99
N ASP A 382 -4.25 21.78 -25.21
CA ASP A 382 -3.90 21.98 -23.80
C ASP A 382 -4.91 21.37 -22.81
N LYS A 383 -6.03 20.81 -23.29
CA LYS A 383 -7.12 20.29 -22.45
C LYS A 383 -7.07 18.77 -22.34
N CYS A 384 -7.08 18.26 -21.11
CA CYS A 384 -7.26 16.84 -20.82
C CYS A 384 -8.75 16.52 -20.72
N ILE A 385 -9.22 15.62 -21.57
CA ILE A 385 -10.59 15.14 -21.61
C ILE A 385 -10.70 13.94 -20.67
N THR A 386 -11.54 14.06 -19.65
CA THR A 386 -11.68 13.05 -18.59
C THR A 386 -12.99 12.29 -18.63
N LEU A 387 -12.97 11.08 -18.10
CA LEU A 387 -14.14 10.22 -17.89
C LEU A 387 -14.30 9.89 -16.40
N PHE A 388 -15.53 9.68 -15.95
CA PHE A 388 -15.79 9.18 -14.60
C PHE A 388 -15.15 7.81 -14.37
N TYR A 389 -14.32 7.68 -13.33
CA TYR A 389 -13.62 6.44 -12.97
C TYR A 389 -14.13 5.85 -11.65
N GLY A 390 -14.56 6.70 -10.72
CA GLY A 390 -15.09 6.23 -9.45
C GLY A 390 -15.51 7.35 -8.50
N MET A 391 -16.09 6.95 -7.38
CA MET A 391 -16.56 7.85 -6.33
C MET A 391 -16.18 7.27 -4.96
N ASP A 392 -15.80 8.11 -4.02
CA ASP A 392 -15.58 7.75 -2.62
C ASP A 392 -16.18 8.82 -1.69
N ILE A 393 -16.35 8.49 -0.42
CA ILE A 393 -16.76 9.45 0.62
C ILE A 393 -15.53 9.82 1.47
N THR A 394 -15.48 11.05 1.98
CA THR A 394 -14.43 11.50 2.89
C THR A 394 -14.45 10.72 4.22
N ARG A 395 -13.29 10.59 4.86
CA ARG A 395 -13.12 9.78 6.07
C ARG A 395 -13.89 10.35 7.27
N ASP A 396 -13.91 11.67 7.39
CA ASP A 396 -14.65 12.44 8.40
C ASP A 396 -16.15 12.16 8.30
N LYS A 397 -16.75 12.27 7.10
CA LYS A 397 -18.17 11.96 6.91
C LYS A 397 -18.46 10.51 7.24
N LEU A 398 -17.65 9.56 6.75
CA LEU A 398 -17.84 8.14 7.08
C LEU A 398 -17.77 7.89 8.60
N GLY A 399 -16.80 8.49 9.29
CA GLY A 399 -16.67 8.42 10.74
C GLY A 399 -17.87 9.02 11.48
N SER A 400 -18.45 10.11 10.96
CA SER A 400 -19.63 10.76 11.54
C SER A 400 -20.92 9.94 11.45
N LEU A 401 -21.03 9.08 10.44
CA LEU A 401 -22.19 8.22 10.20
C LEU A 401 -22.22 7.02 11.16
N ILE A 402 -21.05 6.50 11.54
CA ILE A 402 -20.93 5.33 12.41
C ILE A 402 -21.25 5.75 13.85
N LYS A 403 -22.45 5.42 14.30
CA LYS A 403 -22.94 5.68 15.67
C LYS A 403 -23.21 4.38 16.42
N LYS A 404 -22.98 4.40 17.74
CA LYS A 404 -23.35 3.28 18.63
C LYS A 404 -24.88 3.08 18.66
N TRP A 405 -25.31 1.90 19.10
CA TRP A 405 -26.73 1.53 19.29
C TRP A 405 -27.57 1.33 18.02
N LYS A 406 -26.92 1.38 16.84
CA LYS A 406 -27.51 1.12 15.53
C LYS A 406 -26.80 -0.06 14.88
N THR A 407 -27.49 -0.79 14.00
CA THR A 407 -26.87 -1.80 13.14
C THR A 407 -26.38 -1.12 11.87
N LEU A 408 -25.13 -1.39 11.50
CA LEU A 408 -24.55 -1.05 10.22
C LEU A 408 -24.85 -2.17 9.21
N ILE A 409 -25.40 -1.80 8.06
CA ILE A 409 -25.74 -2.72 6.97
C ILE A 409 -24.95 -2.31 5.74
N GLU A 410 -24.06 -3.20 5.30
CA GLU A 410 -23.25 -3.02 4.09
C GLU A 410 -23.67 -4.01 3.01
N CYS A 411 -23.61 -3.54 1.76
CA CYS A 411 -23.89 -4.32 0.56
C CYS A 411 -22.92 -3.89 -0.56
N ASN A 412 -22.39 -4.86 -1.30
CA ASN A 412 -21.62 -4.64 -2.51
C ASN A 412 -22.31 -5.31 -3.70
N VAL A 413 -22.29 -4.65 -4.86
CA VAL A 413 -22.94 -5.15 -6.08
C VAL A 413 -22.04 -4.86 -7.26
N GLU A 414 -21.87 -5.86 -8.13
CA GLU A 414 -21.23 -5.71 -9.43
C GLU A 414 -22.29 -5.69 -10.51
N VAL A 415 -22.37 -4.59 -11.26
CA VAL A 415 -23.37 -4.39 -12.31
C VAL A 415 -22.69 -3.82 -13.54
N SER A 416 -23.20 -4.20 -14.70
CA SER A 416 -22.78 -3.63 -15.99
C SER A 416 -23.79 -2.57 -16.42
N THR A 417 -23.33 -1.41 -16.84
CA THR A 417 -24.16 -0.36 -17.45
C THR A 417 -24.48 -0.71 -18.91
N THR A 418 -25.46 -0.01 -19.50
CA THR A 418 -25.90 -0.23 -20.90
C THR A 418 -24.80 0.01 -21.94
N ASP A 419 -23.87 0.91 -21.65
CA ASP A 419 -22.71 1.26 -22.46
C ASP A 419 -21.50 0.33 -22.24
N GLY A 420 -21.63 -0.69 -21.38
CA GLY A 420 -20.64 -1.76 -21.23
C GLY A 420 -19.57 -1.54 -20.15
N TYR A 421 -19.73 -0.54 -19.27
CA TYR A 421 -18.86 -0.39 -18.11
C TYR A 421 -19.28 -1.34 -16.99
N LYS A 422 -18.33 -2.06 -16.41
CA LYS A 422 -18.57 -2.87 -15.20
C LYS A 422 -18.18 -2.09 -13.97
N LEU A 423 -19.15 -1.82 -13.09
CA LEU A 423 -18.98 -1.04 -11.87
C LEU A 423 -19.22 -1.92 -10.64
N ARG A 424 -18.42 -1.72 -9.59
CA ARG A 424 -18.68 -2.25 -8.25
C ARG A 424 -19.13 -1.12 -7.34
N LEU A 425 -20.37 -1.17 -6.90
CA LEU A 425 -20.97 -0.20 -5.99
C LEU A 425 -20.98 -0.78 -4.57
N PHE A 426 -20.67 0.07 -3.60
CA PHE A 426 -20.74 -0.24 -2.18
C PHE A 426 -21.80 0.67 -1.56
N CYS A 427 -22.86 0.08 -1.03
CA CYS A 427 -23.92 0.77 -0.32
C CYS A 427 -23.75 0.56 1.19
N ILE A 428 -24.01 1.62 1.96
CA ILE A 428 -24.05 1.59 3.41
C ILE A 428 -25.40 2.15 3.87
N ALA A 429 -25.99 1.53 4.89
CA ALA A 429 -27.17 2.04 5.57
C ALA A 429 -27.08 1.77 7.07
N PHE A 430 -27.80 2.58 7.85
CA PHE A 430 -27.91 2.43 9.29
C PHE A 430 -29.36 2.26 9.69
N THR A 431 -29.61 1.48 10.73
CA THR A 431 -30.96 1.35 11.28
C THR A 431 -31.39 2.63 11.99
N ARG A 432 -32.63 3.06 11.75
CA ARG A 432 -33.23 4.22 12.42
C ARG A 432 -34.04 3.75 13.63
N LYS A 433 -33.95 4.51 14.73
CA LYS A 433 -34.82 4.32 15.90
C LYS A 433 -36.21 4.87 15.58
N GLN A 434 -37.26 4.10 15.86
CA GLN A 434 -38.64 4.60 15.71
C GLN A 434 -39.01 5.55 16.85
N ASP A 435 -39.88 6.51 16.58
CA ASP A 435 -40.20 7.57 17.55
C ASP A 435 -40.88 7.01 18.82
N ASN A 436 -41.63 5.91 18.69
CA ASN A 436 -42.30 5.20 19.78
C ASN A 436 -41.44 4.07 20.41
N GLN A 437 -40.15 3.96 20.06
CA GLN A 437 -39.29 2.88 20.54
C GLN A 437 -38.70 3.19 21.92
N ASN A 438 -39.17 2.46 22.94
CA ASN A 438 -38.65 2.60 24.31
C ASN A 438 -37.20 2.11 24.46
N LYS A 439 -36.80 1.08 23.71
CA LYS A 439 -35.42 0.56 23.74
C LYS A 439 -34.44 1.61 23.20
N LYS A 440 -33.31 1.78 23.89
CA LYS A 440 -32.22 2.68 23.46
C LYS A 440 -31.53 2.20 22.17
N THR A 441 -31.61 0.91 21.89
CA THR A 441 -30.93 0.27 20.74
C THR A 441 -31.92 -0.07 19.63
N CYS A 442 -31.49 0.10 18.38
CA CYS A 442 -32.23 -0.28 17.17
C CYS A 442 -31.49 -1.34 16.36
N TYR A 443 -31.18 -2.47 16.99
CA TYR A 443 -30.51 -3.57 16.31
C TYR A 443 -31.49 -4.38 15.45
N ALA A 444 -31.16 -4.56 14.18
CA ALA A 444 -31.90 -5.42 13.27
C ALA A 444 -31.48 -6.89 13.47
N GLN A 445 -32.43 -7.81 13.32
CA GLN A 445 -32.17 -9.26 13.35
C GLN A 445 -31.40 -9.70 12.11
N ALA A 446 -30.63 -10.78 12.19
CA ALA A 446 -29.84 -11.29 11.07
C ALA A 446 -30.70 -11.58 9.81
N SER A 447 -31.91 -12.11 9.99
CA SER A 447 -32.87 -12.34 8.90
C SER A 447 -33.32 -11.05 8.22
N GLN A 448 -33.54 -9.98 8.97
CA GLN A 448 -33.88 -8.65 8.44
C GLN A 448 -32.70 -8.06 7.67
N ILE A 449 -31.47 -8.18 8.19
CA ILE A 449 -30.25 -7.71 7.52
C ILE A 449 -30.08 -8.41 6.16
N HIS A 450 -30.27 -9.73 6.09
CA HIS A 450 -30.18 -10.49 4.83
C HIS A 450 -31.26 -10.05 3.82
N ARG A 451 -32.51 -9.84 4.27
CA ARG A 451 -33.59 -9.35 3.40
C ARG A 451 -33.33 -7.93 2.89
N ILE A 452 -32.78 -7.04 3.73
CA ILE A 452 -32.40 -5.68 3.34
C ILE A 452 -31.27 -5.72 2.30
N ARG A 453 -30.24 -6.54 2.52
CA ARG A 453 -29.14 -6.71 1.55
C ARG A 453 -29.65 -7.23 0.21
N ALA A 454 -30.53 -8.23 0.20
CA ALA A 454 -31.13 -8.73 -1.04
C ALA A 454 -31.90 -7.62 -1.79
N LYS A 455 -32.68 -6.80 -1.08
CA LYS A 455 -33.38 -5.66 -1.68
C LYS A 455 -32.45 -4.54 -2.17
N MET A 456 -31.36 -4.28 -1.46
CA MET A 456 -30.31 -3.34 -1.92
C MET A 456 -29.69 -3.82 -3.24
N VAL A 457 -29.33 -5.10 -3.33
CA VAL A 457 -28.78 -5.70 -4.56
C VAL A 457 -29.76 -5.55 -5.72
N GLU A 458 -31.03 -5.89 -5.49
CA GLU A 458 -32.09 -5.79 -6.50
C GLU A 458 -32.25 -4.36 -7.04
N ILE A 459 -32.37 -3.36 -6.14
CA ILE A 459 -32.59 -1.96 -6.53
C ILE A 459 -31.37 -1.38 -7.26
N ILE A 460 -30.16 -1.66 -6.76
CA ILE A 460 -28.92 -1.16 -7.38
C ILE A 460 -28.76 -1.79 -8.77
N THR A 461 -29.03 -3.09 -8.90
CA THR A 461 -28.95 -3.79 -10.20
C THR A 461 -29.96 -3.23 -11.19
N ASP A 462 -31.21 -2.99 -10.75
CA ASP A 462 -32.28 -2.42 -11.57
C ASP A 462 -31.94 -1.00 -12.09
N GLU A 463 -31.44 -0.12 -11.22
CA GLU A 463 -31.08 1.27 -11.60
C GLU A 463 -29.86 1.33 -12.51
N VAL A 464 -28.80 0.56 -12.21
CA VAL A 464 -27.53 0.63 -12.95
C VAL A 464 -27.64 -0.06 -14.31
N SER A 465 -28.36 -1.19 -14.40
CA SER A 465 -28.48 -1.93 -15.68
C SER A 465 -29.31 -1.20 -16.73
N LYS A 466 -30.15 -0.24 -16.33
CA LYS A 466 -31.01 0.55 -17.22
C LYS A 466 -30.39 1.87 -17.67
N CYS A 467 -29.28 2.29 -17.07
CA CYS A 467 -28.65 3.57 -17.33
C CYS A 467 -27.32 3.40 -18.09
N ASP A 468 -26.95 4.43 -18.83
CA ASP A 468 -25.58 4.64 -19.30
C ASP A 468 -24.76 5.33 -18.18
N LEU A 469 -23.43 5.39 -18.36
CA LEU A 469 -22.57 6.00 -17.34
C LEU A 469 -22.88 7.49 -17.14
N ALA A 470 -23.22 8.20 -18.22
CA ALA A 470 -23.52 9.63 -18.19
C ALA A 470 -24.78 9.96 -17.38
N THR A 471 -25.85 9.17 -17.48
CA THR A 471 -27.06 9.35 -16.65
C THR A 471 -26.92 8.77 -15.25
N LEU A 472 -26.06 7.76 -15.07
CA LEU A 472 -25.82 7.16 -13.76
C LEU A 472 -25.08 8.11 -12.80
N VAL A 473 -24.08 8.86 -13.28
CA VAL A 473 -23.28 9.76 -12.43
C VAL A 473 -24.15 10.78 -11.68
N PRO A 474 -25.08 11.51 -12.33
CA PRO A 474 -26.08 12.34 -11.64
C PRO A 474 -26.90 11.59 -10.61
N LYS A 475 -27.39 10.39 -10.93
CA LYS A 475 -28.18 9.58 -9.98
C LYS A 475 -27.39 9.21 -8.72
N LEU A 476 -26.07 9.01 -8.84
CA LEU A 476 -25.18 8.69 -7.73
C LEU A 476 -25.02 9.87 -6.77
N TYR A 477 -24.81 11.08 -7.29
CA TYR A 477 -24.61 12.26 -6.44
C TYR A 477 -25.87 12.96 -5.97
N MET A 478 -26.98 12.85 -6.69
CA MET A 478 -28.29 13.31 -6.23
C MET A 478 -28.97 12.33 -5.24
N GLU A 479 -28.29 11.24 -4.85
CA GLU A 479 -28.79 10.26 -3.87
C GLU A 479 -30.11 9.55 -4.22
N SER A 480 -30.55 9.63 -5.47
CA SER A 480 -31.80 8.98 -5.93
C SER A 480 -31.87 7.49 -5.58
N ILE A 481 -30.75 6.76 -5.74
CA ILE A 481 -30.62 5.35 -5.40
C ILE A 481 -30.75 5.13 -3.89
N GLY A 482 -30.09 5.98 -3.09
CA GLY A 482 -30.14 5.90 -1.63
C GLY A 482 -31.56 6.12 -1.09
N ALA A 483 -32.25 7.13 -1.62
CA ALA A 483 -33.64 7.43 -1.29
C ALA A 483 -34.60 6.29 -1.67
N ARG A 484 -34.43 5.69 -2.86
CA ARG A 484 -35.21 4.52 -3.30
C ARG A 484 -35.00 3.31 -2.39
N ILE A 485 -33.75 3.02 -2.03
CA ILE A 485 -33.42 1.94 -1.08
C ILE A 485 -34.07 2.20 0.27
N GLN A 486 -33.97 3.42 0.79
CA GLN A 486 -34.56 3.78 2.08
C GLN A 486 -36.09 3.58 2.07
N LYS A 487 -36.78 4.02 1.01
CA LYS A 487 -38.23 3.89 0.86
C LYS A 487 -38.69 2.42 0.84
N GLU A 488 -38.04 1.58 0.03
CA GLU A 488 -38.43 0.17 -0.10
C GLU A 488 -38.04 -0.69 1.11
N CYS A 489 -36.86 -0.43 1.70
CA CYS A 489 -36.39 -1.18 2.86
C CYS A 489 -37.11 -0.80 4.16
N ASN A 490 -37.76 0.37 4.22
CA ASN A 490 -38.55 0.80 5.37
C ASN A 490 -39.69 -0.19 5.72
N LYS A 491 -40.15 -0.99 4.74
CA LYS A 491 -41.14 -2.07 4.93
C LYS A 491 -40.59 -3.24 5.76
N ILE A 492 -39.27 -3.43 5.79
CA ILE A 492 -38.58 -4.52 6.52
C ILE A 492 -38.11 -4.01 7.88
N TYR A 493 -37.35 -2.91 7.86
CA TYR A 493 -36.85 -2.24 9.05
C TYR A 493 -36.55 -0.78 8.71
N PRO A 494 -36.85 0.20 9.59
CA PRO A 494 -36.58 1.60 9.32
C PRO A 494 -35.09 1.89 9.17
N LEU A 495 -34.72 2.53 8.06
CA LEU A 495 -33.35 2.91 7.73
C LEU A 495 -33.16 4.43 7.72
N GLU A 496 -31.94 4.87 8.01
CA GLU A 496 -31.45 6.23 7.84
C GLU A 496 -30.06 6.22 7.18
N ASN A 497 -29.63 7.37 6.65
CA ASN A 497 -28.30 7.57 6.08
C ASN A 497 -27.91 6.48 5.07
N THR A 498 -28.83 6.17 4.15
CA THR A 498 -28.61 5.17 3.10
C THR A 498 -27.89 5.83 1.93
N LEU A 499 -26.62 5.48 1.74
CA LEU A 499 -25.72 6.15 0.80
C LEU A 499 -24.94 5.12 -0.03
N ILE A 500 -24.57 5.52 -1.25
CA ILE A 500 -23.54 4.82 -2.00
C ILE A 500 -22.19 5.32 -1.49
N ARG A 501 -21.52 4.50 -0.69
CA ARG A 501 -20.23 4.82 -0.05
C ARG A 501 -19.11 4.93 -1.07
N LYS A 502 -19.09 4.01 -2.03
CA LYS A 502 -17.97 3.88 -2.96
C LYS A 502 -18.44 3.29 -4.28
N VAL A 503 -17.88 3.78 -5.37
CA VAL A 503 -18.05 3.23 -6.72
C VAL A 503 -16.67 3.01 -7.31
N LYS A 504 -16.41 1.79 -7.77
CA LYS A 504 -15.18 1.41 -8.47
C LYS A 504 -15.52 0.97 -9.89
N MET A 505 -14.85 1.51 -10.90
CA MET A 505 -14.87 0.93 -12.24
C MET A 505 -13.94 -0.29 -12.29
N ILE A 506 -14.48 -1.48 -12.60
CA ILE A 506 -13.71 -2.73 -12.75
C ILE A 506 -13.23 -2.86 -14.19
N LYS A 507 -14.12 -2.64 -15.15
CA LYS A 507 -13.83 -2.80 -16.58
C LYS A 507 -14.45 -1.65 -17.36
N SER A 508 -13.63 -0.99 -18.17
CA SER A 508 -14.09 -0.07 -19.21
C SER A 508 -14.21 -0.80 -20.55
N PRO A 509 -15.23 -0.50 -21.37
CA PRO A 509 -15.29 -0.93 -22.77
C PRO A 509 -14.21 -0.19 -23.58
N LYS A 510 -13.99 -0.65 -24.82
CA LYS A 510 -13.09 0.06 -25.74
C LYS A 510 -13.61 1.48 -25.96
N ILE A 511 -12.75 2.46 -25.78
CA ILE A 511 -13.11 3.88 -25.80
C ILE A 511 -13.56 4.24 -27.21
N ASP A 512 -14.79 4.75 -27.30
CA ASP A 512 -15.31 5.42 -28.49
C ASP A 512 -15.03 6.92 -28.33
N THR A 513 -14.12 7.44 -29.15
CA THR A 513 -13.72 8.85 -29.10
C THR A 513 -14.91 9.76 -29.39
N VAL A 514 -15.87 9.34 -30.21
CA VAL A 514 -17.05 10.16 -30.55
C VAL A 514 -17.91 10.36 -29.31
N LYS A 515 -18.26 9.27 -28.61
CA LYS A 515 -19.06 9.33 -27.37
C LYS A 515 -18.35 10.10 -26.26
N LEU A 516 -17.02 9.99 -26.16
CA LEU A 516 -16.24 10.77 -25.22
C LEU A 516 -16.33 12.27 -25.54
N MET A 517 -16.27 12.65 -26.82
CA MET A 517 -16.40 14.04 -27.22
C MET A 517 -17.82 14.57 -27.02
N GLU A 518 -18.86 13.77 -27.22
CA GLU A 518 -20.25 14.17 -26.93
C GLU A 518 -20.45 14.57 -25.46
N GLN A 519 -19.79 13.86 -24.53
CA GLN A 519 -19.82 14.20 -23.11
C GLN A 519 -19.05 15.48 -22.78
N HIS A 520 -18.24 15.98 -23.70
CA HIS A 520 -17.44 17.19 -23.54
C HIS A 520 -17.79 18.32 -24.49
N ALA A 521 -18.73 18.08 -25.41
CA ALA A 521 -19.27 19.10 -26.29
C ALA A 521 -19.85 20.22 -25.43
N ASP A 522 -19.42 21.45 -25.72
CA ASP A 522 -20.02 22.62 -25.11
C ASP A 522 -21.47 22.67 -25.61
N VAL A 523 -22.42 22.44 -24.69
CA VAL A 523 -23.82 22.76 -24.95
C VAL A 523 -23.83 24.27 -25.18
N VAL A 524 -23.87 24.67 -26.45
CA VAL A 524 -24.23 26.03 -26.83
C VAL A 524 -25.64 26.21 -26.27
N LYS A 525 -25.72 26.78 -25.07
CA LYS A 525 -26.95 27.44 -24.64
C LYS A 525 -27.18 28.49 -25.71
N LYS A 526 -28.17 28.27 -26.59
CA LYS A 526 -28.77 29.36 -27.33
C LYS A 526 -29.18 30.36 -26.25
N GLU A 527 -28.44 31.44 -26.13
CA GLU A 527 -28.95 32.64 -25.49
C GLU A 527 -30.23 32.97 -26.24
N GLU A 528 -31.36 32.86 -25.56
CA GLU A 528 -32.60 33.45 -26.04
C GLU A 528 -32.30 34.94 -26.20
N GLU A 529 -32.24 35.38 -27.45
CA GLU A 529 -32.24 36.79 -27.81
C GLU A 529 -33.36 37.48 -27.03
N GLY A 530 -32.99 38.52 -26.29
CA GLY A 530 -33.91 39.28 -25.46
C GLY A 530 -35.14 39.73 -26.26
N VAL A 531 -36.29 39.16 -25.92
CA VAL A 531 -37.58 39.71 -26.31
C VAL A 531 -37.71 41.03 -25.58
N LYS A 532 -37.67 42.13 -26.34
CA LYS A 532 -38.07 43.47 -25.90
C LYS A 532 -39.48 43.38 -25.32
N VAL A 533 -39.61 43.64 -24.02
CA VAL A 533 -40.91 43.88 -23.39
C VAL A 533 -41.31 45.32 -23.72
N GLU A 534 -42.25 45.48 -24.65
CA GLU A 534 -43.02 46.72 -24.76
C GLU A 534 -43.96 46.82 -23.56
N GLU A 535 -43.82 47.89 -22.80
CA GLU A 535 -44.60 48.18 -21.61
C GLU A 535 -45.97 48.74 -22.03
N THR A 536 -47.00 47.90 -22.01
CA THR A 536 -48.40 48.35 -22.14
C THR A 536 -48.90 48.88 -20.81
N VAL A 537 -49.01 50.20 -20.70
CA VAL A 537 -49.60 50.90 -19.55
C VAL A 537 -51.12 50.76 -19.59
N ALA A 538 -51.70 50.15 -18.55
CA ALA A 538 -53.14 50.23 -18.25
C ALA A 538 -53.37 51.29 -17.16
N PRO A 539 -54.36 52.19 -17.29
CA PRO A 539 -54.58 53.27 -16.33
C PRO A 539 -55.38 52.76 -15.13
N MET A 540 -54.92 53.05 -13.91
CA MET A 540 -55.77 52.96 -12.72
C MET A 540 -56.29 54.33 -12.33
N ALA A 541 -57.62 54.36 -12.17
CA ALA A 541 -58.44 55.50 -11.81
C ALA A 541 -58.13 56.01 -10.39
N GLY A 542 -58.29 57.32 -10.22
CA GLY A 542 -57.96 58.02 -8.98
C GLY A 542 -59.03 57.93 -7.88
N SER A 543 -58.53 58.13 -6.66
CA SER A 543 -59.20 58.72 -5.49
C SER A 543 -58.05 59.12 -4.55
N GLY A 544 -57.80 60.37 -4.14
CA GLY A 544 -58.71 61.47 -3.85
C GLY A 544 -58.75 61.69 -2.33
N GLY A 545 -58.04 62.70 -1.82
CA GLY A 545 -58.16 63.26 -0.46
C GLY A 545 -56.85 63.32 0.34
N ARG A 546 -56.16 64.48 0.42
CA ARG A 546 -56.22 65.54 1.49
C ARG A 546 -55.93 64.97 2.90
N LEU A 547 -54.99 65.47 3.69
CA LEU A 547 -54.28 66.76 3.78
C LEU A 547 -52.87 66.52 4.32
#